data_AF-A0A7K1G595-F1
#
_entry.id   AF-A0A7K1G595-F1
#
_cell.length_a   1.000
_cell.length_b   1.000
_cell.length_c   1.000
_cell.angle_alpha   90.00
_cell.angle_beta   90.00
_cell.angle_gamma   90.00
#
_symmetry.space_group_name_H-M   'P 1'
#
loop_
_entity.id
_entity.type
_entity.pdbx_description
1 polymer ?
#
loop_
_entity_poly.entity_id
_entity_poly.type
_entity_poly.pdbx_seq_one_letter_code
_entity_poly.pdbx_strand_id
1 'polypeptide(L)'
;MIAYLAKRNFHEPIIWEGDLNDDCTANWAGLMLRAEWIDEDHWWWCVYDMLDEDEIQIDSSNEYEESFIGGKIAREKAEEISKKYLKNKIIEGALNFDNYKTSNLIYDLKVLQVSPIQTMLFLNKNLNIELSQAKDLVFDSEHWEGLRESSERLTQEFLNAGAELADEVEYVDGEVVSLTFDLTKDKSKPINSNDDSFWSKMKAKFKI
;
A
#
# COMPACT_ATOMS: atom_id res chain seq x y z
N MET A 1 8.19 23.49 -0.87
CA MET A 1 7.75 22.10 -1.07
C MET A 1 6.51 21.69 -0.24
N ILE A 2 6.12 22.41 0.81
CA ILE A 2 4.83 22.19 1.52
C ILE A 2 3.61 22.45 0.61
N ALA A 3 3.75 23.39 -0.34
CA ALA A 3 2.65 23.85 -1.20
C ALA A 3 2.13 22.81 -2.21
N TYR A 4 2.86 21.73 -2.50
CA TYR A 4 2.43 20.76 -3.51
C TYR A 4 1.33 19.84 -2.98
N LEU A 5 1.54 19.19 -1.82
CA LEU A 5 0.50 18.33 -1.23
C LEU A 5 -0.69 19.10 -0.71
N ALA A 6 -0.48 20.26 -0.08
CA ALA A 6 -1.58 21.06 0.44
C ALA A 6 -2.55 21.55 -0.64
N LYS A 7 -2.13 21.58 -1.92
CA LYS A 7 -2.98 21.89 -3.07
C LYS A 7 -3.73 20.67 -3.63
N ARG A 8 -3.34 19.45 -3.24
CA ARG A 8 -3.97 18.21 -3.70
C ARG A 8 -5.04 17.79 -2.70
N ASN A 9 -6.24 17.57 -3.21
CA ASN A 9 -7.34 17.02 -2.44
C ASN A 9 -7.51 15.55 -2.79
N PHE A 10 -6.95 14.65 -1.97
CA PHE A 10 -7.08 13.20 -2.14
C PHE A 10 -8.40 12.65 -1.58
N HIS A 11 -9.15 13.47 -0.85
CA HIS A 11 -10.36 13.05 -0.12
C HIS A 11 -11.61 13.08 -1.00
N GLU A 12 -11.56 13.77 -2.13
CA GLU A 12 -12.61 13.68 -3.13
C GLU A 12 -12.49 12.37 -3.91
N PRO A 13 -13.61 11.69 -4.20
CA PRO A 13 -13.60 10.54 -5.08
C PRO A 13 -13.24 10.95 -6.50
N ILE A 14 -12.71 10.00 -7.28
CA ILE A 14 -12.55 10.17 -8.72
C ILE A 14 -13.95 10.06 -9.34
N ILE A 15 -14.46 11.17 -9.87
CA ILE A 15 -15.75 11.22 -10.55
C ILE A 15 -15.48 11.52 -12.02
N TRP A 16 -15.94 10.61 -12.89
CA TRP A 16 -15.87 10.76 -14.34
C TRP A 16 -17.09 11.55 -14.84
N GLU A 17 -16.81 12.60 -15.59
CA GLU A 17 -17.76 13.51 -16.21
C GLU A 17 -17.65 13.43 -17.74
N GLY A 18 -18.67 13.88 -18.46
CA GLY A 18 -18.75 13.75 -19.92
C GLY A 18 -19.51 12.49 -20.36
N ASP A 19 -19.24 12.03 -21.59
CA ASP A 19 -19.86 10.82 -22.13
C ASP A 19 -18.98 9.61 -21.83
N LEU A 20 -19.43 8.75 -20.91
CA LEU A 20 -18.71 7.55 -20.50
C LEU A 20 -18.57 6.50 -21.63
N ASN A 21 -19.25 6.70 -22.77
CA ASN A 21 -19.19 5.86 -23.97
C ASN A 21 -18.46 6.53 -25.15
N ASP A 22 -17.96 7.75 -24.99
CA ASP A 22 -17.23 8.48 -26.04
C ASP A 22 -16.00 9.19 -25.44
N ASP A 23 -16.15 10.42 -24.93
CA ASP A 23 -15.06 11.18 -24.30
C ASP A 23 -15.46 11.63 -22.89
N CYS A 24 -14.64 11.23 -21.92
CA CYS A 24 -14.88 11.52 -20.51
C CYS A 24 -13.60 11.91 -19.79
N THR A 25 -13.74 12.75 -18.76
CA THR A 25 -12.63 13.24 -17.95
C THR A 25 -12.95 13.16 -16.47
N ALA A 26 -11.92 13.11 -15.64
CA ALA A 26 -12.05 13.23 -14.19
C ALA A 26 -10.95 14.16 -13.67
N ASN A 27 -11.33 15.10 -12.80
CA ASN A 27 -10.38 15.95 -12.09
C ASN A 27 -10.20 15.40 -10.68
N TRP A 28 -8.97 15.00 -10.33
CA TRP A 28 -8.70 14.40 -9.03
C TRP A 28 -7.33 14.76 -8.48
N ALA A 29 -7.30 15.23 -7.24
CA ALA A 29 -6.07 15.59 -6.54
C ALA A 29 -5.14 16.51 -7.34
N GLY A 30 -5.68 17.41 -8.18
CA GLY A 30 -4.90 18.30 -9.06
C GLY A 30 -4.38 17.65 -10.35
N LEU A 31 -4.86 16.45 -10.67
CA LEU A 31 -4.62 15.78 -11.95
C LEU A 31 -5.89 15.83 -12.81
N MET A 32 -5.71 15.80 -14.12
CA MET A 32 -6.77 15.53 -15.08
C MET A 32 -6.55 14.14 -15.68
N LEU A 33 -7.54 13.27 -15.56
CA LEU A 33 -7.60 11.97 -16.20
C LEU A 33 -8.55 12.08 -17.38
N ARG A 34 -8.21 11.49 -18.52
CA ARG A 34 -9.07 11.44 -19.72
C ARG A 34 -9.13 10.03 -20.27
N ALA A 35 -10.30 9.64 -20.74
CA ALA A 35 -10.52 8.42 -21.52
C ALA A 35 -11.44 8.74 -22.70
N GLU A 36 -10.98 8.40 -23.89
CA GLU A 36 -11.62 8.73 -25.17
C GLU A 36 -11.74 7.49 -26.04
N TRP A 37 -12.91 7.25 -26.60
CA TRP A 37 -13.14 6.22 -27.60
C TRP A 37 -12.50 6.64 -28.93
N ILE A 38 -11.80 5.71 -29.57
CA ILE A 38 -11.11 5.96 -30.83
C ILE A 38 -11.83 5.25 -31.98
N ASP A 39 -11.78 3.92 -32.03
CA ASP A 39 -12.41 3.09 -33.06
C ASP A 39 -12.55 1.63 -32.62
N GLU A 40 -13.50 0.88 -33.19
CA GLU A 40 -13.59 -0.59 -33.08
C GLU A 40 -13.44 -1.17 -31.65
N ASP A 41 -13.89 -0.42 -30.63
CA ASP A 41 -13.79 -0.69 -29.17
C ASP A 41 -12.46 -0.31 -28.49
N HIS A 42 -11.52 0.30 -29.20
CA HIS A 42 -10.30 0.88 -28.67
C HIS A 42 -10.57 2.19 -27.97
N TRP A 43 -9.94 2.34 -26.80
CA TRP A 43 -9.97 3.55 -26.00
C TRP A 43 -8.57 4.06 -25.76
N TRP A 44 -8.40 5.35 -25.95
CA TRP A 44 -7.24 6.11 -25.54
C TRP A 44 -7.43 6.60 -24.11
N TRP A 45 -6.35 6.65 -23.33
CA TRP A 45 -6.36 7.29 -22.01
C TRP A 45 -5.10 8.11 -21.79
N CYS A 46 -5.22 9.13 -20.92
CA CYS A 46 -4.12 10.00 -20.58
C CYS A 46 -4.29 10.60 -19.18
N VAL A 47 -3.17 10.95 -18.54
CA VAL A 47 -3.14 11.61 -17.23
C VAL A 47 -2.22 12.82 -17.30
N TYR A 48 -2.70 13.97 -16.81
CA TYR A 48 -1.97 15.23 -16.77
C TYR A 48 -1.80 15.75 -15.35
N ASP A 49 -0.66 16.35 -15.04
CA ASP A 49 -0.45 17.11 -13.80
C ASP A 49 -0.82 18.58 -13.98
N MET A 50 -2.05 18.94 -13.61
CA MET A 50 -2.59 20.29 -13.78
C MET A 50 -2.06 21.30 -12.74
N LEU A 51 -1.26 20.84 -11.77
CA LEU A 51 -0.61 21.70 -10.79
C LEU A 51 0.85 22.03 -11.16
N ASP A 52 1.40 21.37 -12.18
CA ASP A 52 2.69 21.72 -12.76
C ASP A 52 2.49 22.90 -13.72
N GLU A 53 3.44 23.84 -13.77
CA GLU A 53 3.31 25.08 -14.56
C GLU A 53 3.24 24.81 -16.07
N ASP A 54 3.77 23.66 -16.51
CA ASP A 54 3.81 23.22 -17.90
C ASP A 54 2.69 22.21 -18.26
N GLU A 55 1.73 21.95 -17.36
CA GLU A 55 0.61 21.00 -17.56
C GLU A 55 1.08 19.65 -18.15
N ILE A 56 2.06 19.04 -17.48
CA ILE A 56 2.81 17.91 -18.02
C ILE A 56 1.93 16.66 -18.15
N GLN A 57 1.97 16.04 -19.33
CA GLN A 57 1.48 14.67 -19.52
C GLN A 57 2.33 13.71 -18.70
N ILE A 58 1.70 13.03 -17.74
CA ILE A 58 2.35 12.04 -16.88
C ILE A 58 2.55 10.73 -17.64
N ASP A 59 1.50 10.26 -18.31
CA ASP A 59 1.49 9.00 -19.07
C ASP A 59 0.26 8.94 -19.98
N SER A 60 0.29 8.08 -21.00
CA SER A 60 -0.85 7.82 -21.88
C SER A 60 -0.81 6.42 -22.45
N SER A 61 -1.93 5.96 -23.03
CA SER A 61 -1.97 4.67 -23.73
C SER A 61 -0.99 4.60 -24.91
N ASN A 62 -0.48 5.72 -25.43
CA ASN A 62 0.51 5.74 -26.52
C ASN A 62 1.88 5.20 -26.09
N GLU A 63 2.16 5.14 -24.79
CA GLU A 63 3.41 4.60 -24.25
C GLU A 63 3.41 3.06 -24.18
N TYR A 64 2.31 2.42 -24.58
CA TYR A 64 2.09 0.98 -24.48
C TYR A 64 1.73 0.40 -25.85
N GLU A 65 2.25 -0.80 -26.14
CA GLU A 65 1.87 -1.54 -27.36
C GLU A 65 0.47 -2.18 -27.24
N GLU A 66 -0.04 -2.29 -26.01
CA GLU A 66 -1.32 -2.92 -25.72
C GLU A 66 -2.51 -2.00 -26.05
N SER A 67 -3.52 -2.61 -26.65
CA SER A 67 -4.81 -1.97 -26.91
C SER A 67 -5.71 -2.05 -25.68
N PHE A 68 -6.32 -0.93 -25.30
CA PHE A 68 -7.26 -0.86 -24.19
C PHE A 68 -8.70 -0.97 -24.72
N ILE A 69 -9.34 -2.12 -24.47
CA ILE A 69 -10.68 -2.41 -24.99
C ILE A 69 -11.73 -1.99 -23.96
N GLY A 70 -12.53 -0.98 -24.32
CA GLY A 70 -13.63 -0.47 -23.51
C GLY A 70 -13.24 0.62 -22.50
N GLY A 71 -14.09 1.64 -22.39
CA GLY A 71 -13.81 2.85 -21.62
C GLY A 71 -13.65 2.62 -20.13
N LYS A 72 -14.27 1.57 -19.58
CA LYS A 72 -14.05 1.20 -18.18
C LYS A 72 -12.59 0.83 -17.92
N ILE A 73 -11.96 0.05 -18.79
CA ILE A 73 -10.57 -0.38 -18.63
C ILE A 73 -9.63 0.83 -18.78
N ALA A 74 -9.88 1.68 -19.77
CA ALA A 74 -9.11 2.91 -19.98
C ALA A 74 -9.18 3.85 -18.76
N ARG A 75 -10.38 4.05 -18.19
CA ARG A 75 -10.57 4.82 -16.95
C ARG A 75 -9.86 4.21 -15.76
N GLU A 76 -10.01 2.90 -15.53
CA GLU A 76 -9.32 2.19 -14.44
C GLU A 76 -7.79 2.32 -14.57
N LYS A 77 -7.26 2.30 -15.80
CA LYS A 77 -5.83 2.48 -16.03
C LYS A 77 -5.37 3.90 -15.72
N ALA A 78 -6.10 4.92 -16.16
CA ALA A 78 -5.80 6.31 -15.81
C ALA A 78 -5.83 6.53 -14.27
N GLU A 79 -6.78 5.91 -13.57
CA GLU A 79 -6.84 5.93 -12.11
C GLU A 79 -5.65 5.22 -11.43
N GLU A 80 -5.22 4.08 -11.97
CA GLU A 80 -4.04 3.36 -11.47
C GLU A 80 -2.79 4.23 -11.61
N ILE A 81 -2.57 4.80 -12.80
CA ILE A 81 -1.37 5.60 -13.11
C ILE A 81 -1.34 6.89 -12.29
N SER A 82 -2.47 7.59 -12.16
CA SER A 82 -2.57 8.80 -11.32
C SER A 82 -2.22 8.51 -9.85
N LYS A 83 -2.79 7.45 -9.26
CA LYS A 83 -2.46 7.01 -7.89
C LYS A 83 -0.99 6.64 -7.75
N LYS A 84 -0.43 5.89 -8.71
CA LYS A 84 0.99 5.50 -8.71
C LYS A 84 1.92 6.71 -8.81
N TYR A 85 1.61 7.67 -9.68
CA TYR A 85 2.39 8.90 -9.84
C TYR A 85 2.44 9.69 -8.53
N LEU A 86 1.29 9.95 -7.91
CA LEU A 86 1.23 10.70 -6.65
C LEU A 86 1.86 9.93 -5.49
N LYS A 87 1.68 8.60 -5.44
CA LYS A 87 2.37 7.73 -4.48
C LYS A 87 3.89 7.90 -4.58
N ASN A 88 4.45 7.82 -5.78
CA ASN A 88 5.89 7.96 -5.98
C ASN A 88 6.37 9.37 -5.62
N LYS A 89 5.62 10.42 -6.00
CA LYS A 89 5.92 11.79 -5.58
C LYS A 89 5.95 11.95 -4.06
N ILE A 90 5.08 11.26 -3.32
CA ILE A 90 5.05 11.30 -1.85
C ILE A 90 6.16 10.48 -1.21
N ILE A 91 6.33 9.23 -1.66
CA ILE A 91 7.27 8.28 -1.04
C ILE A 91 8.72 8.61 -1.40
N GLU A 92 8.98 9.04 -2.63
CA GLU A 92 10.32 9.25 -3.18
C GLU A 92 10.71 10.74 -3.22
N GLY A 93 9.73 11.65 -3.10
CA GLY A 93 9.97 13.09 -3.16
C GLY A 93 10.50 13.68 -1.86
N ALA A 94 11.22 14.81 -1.99
CA ALA A 94 11.69 15.62 -0.86
C ALA A 94 10.57 16.52 -0.29
N LEU A 95 9.38 15.97 -0.07
CA LEU A 95 8.28 16.75 0.46
C LEU A 95 8.57 17.13 1.92
N ASN A 96 8.50 18.42 2.19
CA ASN A 96 8.51 18.91 3.56
C ASN A 96 7.07 18.81 4.10
N PHE A 97 6.88 18.00 5.13
CA PHE A 97 5.60 17.75 5.79
C PHE A 97 5.36 18.67 7.00
N ASP A 98 6.20 19.69 7.23
CA ASP A 98 6.04 20.65 8.31
C ASP A 98 4.61 21.23 8.30
N ASN A 99 3.88 20.99 9.39
CA ASN A 99 2.48 21.38 9.61
C ASN A 99 1.40 20.59 8.85
N TYR A 100 1.73 19.51 8.14
CA TYR A 100 0.73 18.58 7.60
C TYR A 100 0.29 17.59 8.68
N LYS A 101 -1.03 17.45 8.89
CA LYS A 101 -1.55 16.54 9.93
C LYS A 101 -1.23 15.09 9.59
N THR A 102 -0.62 14.36 10.52
CA THR A 102 -0.28 12.93 10.35
C THR A 102 -1.50 12.07 9.99
N SER A 103 -2.68 12.39 10.53
CA SER A 103 -3.94 11.71 10.19
C SER A 103 -4.30 11.85 8.71
N ASN A 104 -4.16 13.04 8.14
CA ASN A 104 -4.42 13.28 6.72
C ASN A 104 -3.41 12.52 5.86
N LEU A 105 -2.14 12.50 6.27
CA LEU A 105 -1.10 11.76 5.53
C LEU A 105 -1.37 10.26 5.50
N ILE A 106 -1.81 9.70 6.63
CA ILE A 106 -2.23 8.30 6.73
C ILE A 106 -3.38 8.01 5.76
N TYR A 107 -4.38 8.89 5.71
CA TYR A 107 -5.48 8.76 4.76
C TYR A 107 -5.03 8.83 3.30
N ASP A 108 -4.22 9.83 2.95
CA ASP A 108 -3.72 10.03 1.60
C ASP A 108 -2.95 8.79 1.12
N LEU A 109 -2.05 8.27 1.97
CA LEU A 109 -1.30 7.05 1.69
C LEU A 109 -2.22 5.85 1.47
N LYS A 110 -3.31 5.71 2.25
CA LYS A 110 -4.32 4.67 2.02
C LYS A 110 -5.01 4.84 0.66
N VAL A 111 -5.47 6.04 0.32
CA VAL A 111 -6.15 6.33 -0.97
C VAL A 111 -5.23 6.00 -2.15
N LEU A 112 -3.93 6.27 -1.98
CA LEU A 112 -2.88 5.92 -2.93
C LEU A 112 -2.45 4.45 -2.89
N GLN A 113 -3.21 3.60 -2.21
CA GLN A 113 -3.00 2.15 -2.12
C GLN A 113 -1.62 1.79 -1.55
N VAL A 114 -1.13 2.58 -0.59
CA VAL A 114 0.04 2.24 0.21
C VAL A 114 -0.41 1.30 1.32
N SER A 115 0.33 0.21 1.54
CA SER A 115 -0.03 -0.75 2.58
C SER A 115 0.18 -0.17 3.98
N PRO A 116 -0.48 -0.71 5.03
CA PRO A 116 -0.22 -0.29 6.41
C PRO A 116 1.26 -0.37 6.80
N ILE A 117 1.95 -1.44 6.38
CA ILE A 117 3.39 -1.62 6.64
C ILE A 117 4.22 -0.54 5.95
N GLN A 118 3.95 -0.27 4.68
CA GLN A 118 4.66 0.79 3.95
C GLN A 118 4.40 2.16 4.58
N THR A 119 3.19 2.40 5.08
CA THR A 119 2.84 3.64 5.79
C THR A 119 3.60 3.75 7.11
N MET A 120 3.65 2.71 7.93
CA MET A 120 4.42 2.70 9.18
C MET A 120 5.90 3.01 8.94
N LEU A 121 6.51 2.35 7.94
CA LEU A 121 7.90 2.59 7.55
C LEU A 121 8.12 4.02 7.04
N PHE A 122 7.15 4.55 6.29
CA PHE A 122 7.20 5.92 5.78
C PHE A 122 7.17 6.93 6.93
N LEU A 123 6.27 6.77 7.91
CA LEU A 123 6.17 7.64 9.09
C LEU A 123 7.46 7.61 9.92
N ASN A 124 8.02 6.41 10.12
CA ASN A 124 9.25 6.24 10.87
C ASN A 124 10.44 6.94 10.19
N LYS A 125 10.62 6.72 8.89
CA LYS A 125 11.75 7.26 8.14
C LYS A 125 11.66 8.78 7.94
N ASN A 126 10.48 9.31 7.63
CA ASN A 126 10.34 10.70 7.16
C ASN A 126 9.86 11.67 8.24
N LEU A 127 9.18 11.18 9.28
CA LEU A 127 8.68 12.02 10.39
C LEU A 127 9.33 11.68 11.73
N ASN A 128 10.29 10.74 11.74
CA ASN A 128 10.99 10.30 12.95
C ASN A 128 10.03 9.81 14.06
N ILE A 129 8.92 9.17 13.67
CA ILE A 129 7.95 8.57 14.58
C ILE A 129 8.41 7.14 14.91
N GLU A 130 8.46 6.78 16.19
CA GLU A 130 8.84 5.41 16.60
C GLU A 130 7.92 4.36 15.97
N LEU A 131 8.44 3.19 15.60
CA LEU A 131 7.67 2.18 14.86
C LEU A 131 6.43 1.71 15.64
N SER A 132 6.51 1.62 16.96
CA SER A 132 5.37 1.29 17.83
C SER A 132 4.29 2.37 17.77
N GLN A 133 4.67 3.64 17.87
CA GLN A 133 3.73 4.77 17.74
C GLN A 133 3.14 4.85 16.33
N ALA A 134 3.94 4.60 15.29
CA ALA A 134 3.48 4.54 13.91
C ALA A 134 2.48 3.40 13.70
N LYS A 135 2.70 2.23 14.32
CA LYS A 135 1.74 1.12 14.34
C LYS A 135 0.41 1.58 14.90
N ASP A 136 0.41 2.20 16.08
CA ASP A 136 -0.82 2.66 16.72
C ASP A 136 -1.54 3.70 15.87
N LEU A 137 -0.83 4.72 15.37
CA LEU A 137 -1.41 5.75 14.51
C LEU A 137 -2.06 5.20 13.23
N VAL A 138 -1.41 4.21 12.59
CA VAL A 138 -1.90 3.55 11.37
C VAL A 138 -3.12 2.70 11.71
N PHE A 139 -2.99 1.74 12.61
CA PHE A 139 -4.04 0.76 12.88
C PHE A 139 -5.25 1.31 13.64
N ASP A 140 -5.07 2.40 14.40
CA ASP A 140 -6.17 3.07 15.12
C ASP A 140 -6.80 4.20 14.28
N SER A 141 -6.31 4.43 13.06
CA SER A 141 -6.96 5.37 12.15
C SER A 141 -8.31 4.82 11.70
N GLU A 142 -9.32 5.69 11.59
CA GLU A 142 -10.66 5.36 11.07
C GLU A 142 -10.59 4.71 9.67
N HIS A 143 -9.50 4.95 8.95
CA HIS A 143 -9.29 4.46 7.61
C HIS A 143 -8.78 3.02 7.58
N TRP A 144 -8.22 2.48 8.65
CA TRP A 144 -7.74 1.09 8.70
C TRP A 144 -8.43 0.26 9.79
N GLU A 145 -9.62 0.68 10.19
CA GLU A 145 -10.46 -0.02 11.16
C GLU A 145 -10.62 -1.52 10.81
N GLY A 146 -10.51 -2.39 11.81
CA GLY A 146 -10.59 -3.84 11.67
C GLY A 146 -9.32 -4.55 11.16
N LEU A 147 -8.35 -3.83 10.57
CA LEU A 147 -7.07 -4.43 10.20
C LEU A 147 -6.21 -4.77 11.42
N ARG A 148 -6.34 -4.01 12.52
CA ARG A 148 -5.65 -4.29 13.79
C ARG A 148 -5.99 -5.68 14.30
N GLU A 149 -7.29 -5.95 14.48
CA GLU A 149 -7.79 -7.22 15.00
C GLU A 149 -7.35 -8.40 14.11
N SER A 150 -7.42 -8.22 12.79
CA SER A 150 -6.97 -9.23 11.83
C SER A 150 -5.46 -9.49 11.94
N SER A 151 -4.66 -8.44 12.10
CA SER A 151 -3.20 -8.53 12.28
C SER A 151 -2.84 -9.19 13.60
N GLU A 152 -3.47 -8.77 14.70
CA GLU A 152 -3.22 -9.30 16.05
C GLU A 152 -3.62 -10.77 16.14
N ARG A 153 -4.77 -11.14 15.55
CA ARG A 153 -5.17 -12.55 15.44
C ARG A 153 -4.14 -13.36 14.65
N LEU A 154 -3.66 -12.86 13.51
CA LEU A 154 -2.64 -13.56 12.73
C LEU A 154 -1.33 -13.70 13.51
N THR A 155 -0.90 -12.65 14.21
CA THR A 155 0.26 -12.70 15.10
C THR A 155 0.08 -13.76 16.18
N GLN A 156 -1.10 -13.83 16.80
CA GLN A 156 -1.36 -14.82 17.84
C GLN A 156 -1.39 -16.24 17.29
N GLU A 157 -2.01 -16.49 16.14
CA GLU A 157 -1.95 -17.80 15.46
C GLU A 157 -0.51 -18.21 15.15
N PHE A 158 0.32 -17.26 14.69
CA PHE A 158 1.74 -17.50 14.46
C PHE A 158 2.49 -17.85 15.74
N LEU A 159 2.27 -17.09 16.82
CA LEU A 159 2.91 -17.32 18.11
C LEU A 159 2.46 -18.65 18.72
N ASN A 160 1.18 -18.99 18.63
CA ASN A 160 0.63 -20.26 19.08
C ASN A 160 1.26 -21.45 18.33
N ALA A 161 1.37 -21.36 17.00
CA ALA A 161 2.04 -22.39 16.21
C ALA A 161 3.54 -22.49 16.54
N GLY A 162 4.19 -21.34 16.77
CA GLY A 162 5.60 -21.27 17.16
C GLY A 162 5.87 -21.84 18.55
N ALA A 163 4.94 -21.67 19.50
CA ALA A 163 5.04 -22.18 20.86
C ALA A 163 5.18 -23.70 20.93
N GLU A 164 4.58 -24.44 19.98
CA GLU A 164 4.73 -25.90 19.89
C GLU A 164 6.14 -26.34 19.51
N LEU A 165 6.92 -25.45 18.88
CA LEU A 165 8.26 -25.73 18.37
C LEU A 165 9.37 -25.06 19.18
N ALA A 166 9.02 -24.13 20.06
CA ALA A 166 9.97 -23.32 20.82
C ALA A 166 10.55 -24.12 22.00
N ASP A 167 11.77 -23.75 22.38
CA ASP A 167 12.43 -24.32 23.55
C ASP A 167 11.93 -23.69 24.85
N GLU A 168 11.62 -22.40 24.80
CA GLU A 168 10.98 -21.66 25.89
C GLU A 168 9.85 -20.78 25.36
N VAL A 169 8.78 -20.68 26.13
CA VAL A 169 7.57 -19.91 25.78
C VAL A 169 7.15 -19.10 27.00
N GLU A 170 6.90 -17.81 26.80
CA GLU A 170 6.34 -16.94 27.84
C GLU A 170 4.88 -16.64 27.55
N TYR A 171 4.06 -16.69 28.60
CA TYR A 171 2.63 -16.41 28.54
C TYR A 171 2.27 -15.24 29.45
N VAL A 172 1.37 -14.37 28.96
CA VAL A 172 0.71 -13.32 29.76
C VAL A 172 -0.78 -13.43 29.49
N ASP A 173 -1.58 -13.50 30.55
CA ASP A 173 -3.05 -13.61 30.47
C ASP A 173 -3.58 -14.75 29.56
N GLY A 174 -2.79 -15.82 29.41
CA GLY A 174 -3.14 -16.98 28.58
C GLY A 174 -2.73 -16.86 27.11
N GLU A 175 -2.14 -15.73 26.71
CA GLU A 175 -1.60 -15.52 25.37
C GLU A 175 -0.08 -15.70 25.35
N VAL A 176 0.43 -16.29 24.26
CA VAL A 176 1.87 -16.40 24.01
C VAL A 176 2.41 -15.00 23.66
N VAL A 177 3.39 -14.51 24.42
CA VAL A 177 4.00 -13.18 24.19
C VAL A 177 5.46 -13.24 23.77
N SER A 178 6.14 -14.36 23.99
CA SER A 178 7.55 -14.55 23.63
C SER A 178 7.87 -16.01 23.33
N LEU A 179 8.78 -16.22 22.38
CA LEU A 179 9.27 -17.53 21.94
C LEU A 179 10.79 -17.49 21.85
N THR A 180 11.45 -18.49 22.44
CA THR A 180 12.91 -18.65 22.37
C THR A 180 13.27 -19.97 21.70
N PHE A 181 14.23 -19.93 20.77
CA PHE A 181 14.73 -21.10 20.05
C PHE A 181 16.24 -21.25 20.22
N ASP A 182 16.69 -22.42 20.65
CA ASP A 182 18.10 -22.80 20.73
C ASP A 182 18.56 -23.39 19.40
N LEU A 183 19.15 -22.52 18.57
CA LEU A 183 19.69 -22.87 17.26
C LEU A 183 20.90 -23.82 17.29
N THR A 184 21.42 -24.17 18.47
CA THR A 184 22.57 -25.09 18.58
C THR A 184 22.16 -26.56 18.62
N LYS A 185 20.91 -26.87 18.97
CA LYS A 185 20.39 -28.24 19.04
C LYS A 185 20.31 -28.94 17.68
N ASP A 186 20.02 -28.18 16.62
CA ASP A 186 19.88 -28.70 15.24
C ASP A 186 21.23 -29.05 14.57
N LYS A 187 22.38 -28.61 15.11
CA LYS A 187 23.71 -28.92 14.55
C LYS A 187 24.14 -30.38 14.72
N SER A 188 23.36 -31.18 15.44
CA SER A 188 23.63 -32.61 15.71
C SER A 188 23.03 -33.56 14.66
N LYS A 189 22.25 -33.07 13.70
CA LYS A 189 21.64 -33.87 12.62
C LYS A 189 22.43 -33.76 11.30
N PRO A 190 22.60 -34.85 10.54
CA PRO A 190 23.35 -34.83 9.28
C PRO A 190 22.72 -33.90 8.24
N ILE A 191 23.56 -33.19 7.50
CA ILE A 191 23.30 -32.07 6.57
C ILE A 191 22.36 -32.42 5.37
N ASN A 192 21.92 -33.67 5.23
CA ASN A 192 21.13 -34.14 4.08
C ASN A 192 19.60 -34.15 4.26
N SER A 193 19.03 -33.54 5.30
CA SER A 193 17.57 -33.38 5.43
C SER A 193 17.15 -31.92 5.23
N ASN A 194 16.83 -31.53 4.00
CA ASN A 194 16.17 -30.25 3.68
C ASN A 194 14.74 -30.13 4.30
N ASP A 195 14.23 -31.21 4.90
CA ASP A 195 12.86 -31.29 5.43
C ASP A 195 12.69 -30.83 6.89
N ASP A 196 13.78 -30.63 7.65
CA ASP A 196 13.69 -30.56 9.13
C ASP A 196 13.90 -29.16 9.74
N SER A 197 14.03 -28.12 8.91
CA SER A 197 14.26 -26.74 9.36
C SER A 197 13.04 -26.17 10.12
N PHE A 198 13.28 -25.24 11.04
CA PHE A 198 12.22 -24.46 11.72
C PHE A 198 11.17 -23.92 10.73
N TRP A 199 11.60 -23.32 9.62
CA TRP A 199 10.70 -22.77 8.61
C TRP A 199 9.91 -23.86 7.87
N SER A 200 10.47 -25.05 7.65
CA SER A 200 9.75 -26.18 7.06
C SER A 200 8.64 -26.66 8.01
N LYS A 201 8.93 -26.76 9.31
CA LYS A 201 7.97 -27.16 10.35
C LYS A 201 6.86 -26.12 10.54
N MET A 202 7.21 -24.84 10.61
CA MET A 202 6.24 -23.75 10.69
C MET A 202 5.35 -23.71 9.44
N LYS A 203 5.92 -23.81 8.23
CA LYS A 203 5.12 -23.84 6.99
C LYS A 203 4.10 -24.99 6.99
N ALA A 204 4.44 -26.15 7.53
CA ALA A 204 3.51 -27.29 7.61
C ALA A 204 2.28 -26.99 8.48
N LYS A 205 2.39 -26.10 9.48
CA LYS A 205 1.28 -25.70 10.36
C LYS A 205 0.28 -24.76 9.69
N PHE A 206 0.71 -24.04 8.65
CA PHE A 206 -0.10 -23.05 7.92
C PHE A 206 -0.53 -23.51 6.52
N LYS A 207 -0.25 -24.76 6.12
CA LYS A 207 -0.80 -25.33 4.90
C LYS A 207 -2.29 -25.64 5.09
N ILE A 208 -3.12 -24.93 4.32
CA ILE A 208 -4.56 -25.24 4.12
C ILE A 208 -4.68 -26.36 3.08
#